data_AF-A0A443PIQ1-F1
#
_entry.id   AF-A0A443PIQ1-F1
#
_cell.length_a   1.000
_cell.length_b   1.000
_cell.length_c   1.000
_cell.angle_alpha   90.00
_cell.angle_beta   90.00
_cell.angle_gamma   90.00
#
_symmetry.space_group_name_H-M   'P 1'
#
loop_
_entity.id
_entity.type
_entity.pdbx_description
1 polymer ?
#
loop_
_entity_poly.entity_id
_entity_poly.type
_entity_poly.pdbx_seq_one_letter_code
_entity_poly.pdbx_strand_id
1 'polypeptide(L)'
;MVFLSWTRPSPAQQKACIHRSEGFNYDPKYQGASSQPLSSSNKEKLTKNGFFLNHSRILLGSGPQTFHNAKTALQTWRHLALNWAFVDPKTSIEVGTKFCICVKELLPWVMLPLQVSSVVNDSSNSVGRRGHKGATFGFVSGTLHGHLLAGEECFSIELDEDNQVWYEISSFSKPAHFLSFIGYPYVKLRQKYFAHQSTQSILKHITAQPVAT
;
A
#
# COMPACT_ATOMS: atom_id res chain seq x y z
N MET A 1 15.60 -15.96 2.91
CA MET A 1 14.60 -17.04 2.72
C MET A 1 13.43 -16.46 1.93
N VAL A 2 12.88 -17.19 0.96
CA VAL A 2 11.66 -16.79 0.23
C VAL A 2 10.51 -17.68 0.67
N PHE A 3 9.32 -17.12 0.85
CA PHE A 3 8.15 -17.84 1.33
C PHE A 3 7.23 -18.20 0.15
N LEU A 4 7.19 -19.49 -0.20
CA LEU A 4 6.42 -20.00 -1.33
C LEU A 4 5.32 -20.97 -0.86
N SER A 5 4.24 -21.05 -1.62
CA SER A 5 3.18 -22.03 -1.44
C SER A 5 2.58 -22.46 -2.79
N TRP A 6 2.35 -23.75 -3.00
CA TRP A 6 1.73 -24.26 -4.23
C TRP A 6 0.22 -23.96 -4.29
N THR A 7 -0.42 -23.89 -3.13
CA THR A 7 -1.82 -23.52 -2.94
C THR A 7 -1.95 -22.14 -2.31
N ARG A 8 -3.18 -21.59 -2.30
CA ARG A 8 -3.46 -20.31 -1.63
C ARG A 8 -2.96 -20.37 -0.18
N PRO A 9 -2.08 -19.43 0.27
CA PRO A 9 -1.45 -19.54 1.58
C PRO A 9 -2.45 -19.61 2.73
N SER A 10 -2.32 -20.63 3.57
CA SER A 10 -3.14 -20.80 4.76
C SER A 10 -2.75 -19.79 5.85
N PRO A 11 -3.64 -19.52 6.83
CA PRO A 11 -3.29 -18.67 7.98
C PRO A 11 -2.04 -19.14 8.74
N ALA A 12 -1.82 -20.45 8.82
CA ALA A 12 -0.63 -21.01 9.46
C ALA A 12 0.66 -20.69 8.67
N GLN A 13 0.63 -20.78 7.34
CA GLN A 13 1.76 -20.41 6.48
C GLN A 13 2.06 -18.90 6.57
N GLN A 14 1.02 -18.07 6.58
CA GLN A 14 1.14 -16.62 6.74
C GLN A 14 1.77 -16.26 8.10
N LYS A 15 1.30 -16.89 9.20
CA LYS A 15 1.88 -16.71 10.54
C LYS A 15 3.35 -17.14 10.59
N ALA A 16 3.71 -18.25 9.95
CA ALA A 16 5.09 -18.71 9.88
C ALA A 16 5.99 -17.76 9.07
N CYS A 17 5.48 -17.19 7.97
CA CYS A 17 6.15 -16.14 7.19
C CYS A 17 6.45 -14.92 8.08
N ILE A 18 5.43 -14.41 8.77
CA ILE A 18 5.55 -13.24 9.65
C ILE A 18 6.53 -13.48 10.80
N HIS A 19 6.43 -14.63 11.49
CA HIS A 19 7.31 -14.96 12.62
C HIS A 19 8.79 -15.07 12.20
N ARG A 20 9.07 -15.54 10.98
CA ARG A 20 10.44 -15.68 10.45
C ARG A 20 10.99 -14.39 9.86
N SER A 21 10.20 -13.33 9.82
CA SER A 21 10.55 -12.05 9.20
C SER A 21 10.83 -11.00 10.28
N GLU A 22 12.11 -10.75 10.54
CA GLU A 22 12.56 -9.80 11.56
C GLU A 22 13.24 -8.59 10.94
N GLY A 23 12.84 -7.40 11.40
CA GLY A 23 13.40 -6.13 10.97
C GLY A 23 13.12 -5.76 9.52
N PHE A 24 13.19 -4.46 9.24
CA PHE A 24 13.15 -3.94 7.88
C PHE A 24 14.39 -4.37 7.10
N ASN A 25 14.21 -4.65 5.81
CA ASN A 25 15.31 -5.04 4.90
C ASN A 25 15.85 -3.87 4.06
N TYR A 26 15.60 -2.64 4.50
CA TYR A 26 16.09 -1.40 3.88
C TYR A 26 16.68 -0.47 4.95
N ASP A 27 17.54 0.44 4.51
CA ASP A 27 18.29 1.36 5.38
C ASP A 27 17.31 2.25 6.18
N PRO A 28 17.46 2.33 7.52
CA PRO A 28 16.61 3.16 8.38
C PRO A 28 16.48 4.61 7.94
N LYS A 29 17.47 5.18 7.24
CA LYS A 29 17.41 6.56 6.74
C LYS A 29 16.30 6.82 5.70
N TYR A 30 15.70 5.76 5.17
CA TYR A 30 14.58 5.85 4.22
C TYR A 30 13.22 5.60 4.88
N GLN A 31 13.17 5.25 6.18
CA GLN A 31 11.90 4.99 6.84
C GLN A 31 11.02 6.23 6.88
N GLY A 32 9.75 6.07 6.49
CA GLY A 32 8.78 7.14 6.40
C GLY A 32 8.91 8.02 5.15
N ALA A 33 9.80 7.70 4.20
CA ALA A 33 9.97 8.52 3.00
C ALA A 33 8.73 8.53 2.09
N SER A 34 7.84 7.54 2.22
CA SER A 34 6.55 7.48 1.49
C SER A 34 5.36 8.09 2.26
N SER A 35 5.56 8.63 3.47
CA SER A 35 4.47 9.16 4.33
C SER A 35 3.87 10.49 3.87
N GLN A 36 4.48 11.13 2.87
CA GLN A 36 4.04 12.39 2.26
C GLN A 36 4.13 12.24 0.75
N PRO A 37 3.42 13.08 -0.04
CA PRO A 37 3.73 13.22 -1.45
C PRO A 37 5.23 13.44 -1.60
N LEU A 38 5.91 12.49 -2.27
CA LEU A 38 7.36 12.51 -2.39
C LEU A 38 7.80 13.85 -3.01
N SER A 39 8.45 14.71 -2.23
CA SER A 39 9.02 15.97 -2.73
C SER A 39 10.01 15.68 -3.86
N SER A 40 10.18 16.61 -4.80
CA SER A 40 11.09 16.43 -5.93
C SER A 40 12.52 16.06 -5.50
N SER A 41 13.00 16.67 -4.40
CA SER A 41 14.30 16.37 -3.80
C SER A 41 14.39 14.93 -3.25
N ASN A 42 13.33 14.46 -2.57
CA ASN A 42 13.28 13.08 -2.08
C ASN A 42 13.21 12.06 -3.23
N LYS A 43 12.45 12.36 -4.29
CA LYS A 43 12.40 11.52 -5.50
C LYS A 43 13.78 11.37 -6.11
N GLU A 44 14.48 12.49 -6.34
CA GLU A 44 15.82 12.49 -6.93
C GLU A 44 16.81 11.68 -6.08
N LYS A 45 16.80 11.88 -4.75
CA LYS A 45 17.65 11.14 -3.82
C LYS A 45 17.38 9.62 -3.88
N LEU A 46 16.12 9.21 -3.86
CA LEU A 46 15.75 7.78 -3.93
C LEU A 46 16.16 7.17 -5.28
N THR A 47 15.90 7.85 -6.40
CA THR A 47 16.28 7.36 -7.73
C THR A 47 17.81 7.24 -7.88
N LYS A 48 18.58 8.22 -7.39
CA LYS A 48 20.06 8.13 -7.36
C LYS A 48 20.57 6.93 -6.54
N ASN A 49 19.81 6.48 -5.55
CA ASN A 49 20.13 5.30 -4.74
C ASN A 49 19.55 3.99 -5.30
N GLY A 50 19.10 3.99 -6.57
CA GLY A 50 18.66 2.81 -7.29
C GLY A 50 17.23 2.35 -6.96
N PHE A 51 16.44 3.17 -6.28
CA PHE A 51 15.04 2.85 -6.03
C PHE A 51 14.18 3.16 -7.26
N PHE A 52 13.28 2.22 -7.57
CA PHE A 52 12.17 2.46 -8.46
C PHE A 52 11.04 3.12 -7.69
N LEU A 53 10.53 4.23 -8.22
CA LEU A 53 9.40 4.95 -7.66
C LEU A 53 8.13 4.56 -8.42
N ASN A 54 7.07 4.28 -7.67
CA ASN A 54 5.74 4.00 -8.20
C ASN A 54 4.73 4.94 -7.55
N HIS A 55 3.80 5.44 -8.35
CA HIS A 55 2.77 6.37 -7.90
C HIS A 55 1.50 6.15 -8.72
N SER A 56 0.35 6.16 -8.05
CA SER A 56 -0.96 6.11 -8.67
C SER A 56 -1.94 6.86 -7.80
N ARG A 57 -2.77 7.71 -8.40
CA ARG A 57 -3.79 8.49 -7.70
C ARG A 57 -5.06 8.50 -8.53
N ILE A 58 -6.22 8.34 -7.88
CA ILE A 58 -7.52 8.33 -8.55
C ILE A 58 -8.55 9.11 -7.75
N LEU A 59 -9.42 9.86 -8.44
CA LEU A 59 -10.57 10.52 -7.84
C LEU A 59 -11.66 9.48 -7.60
N LEU A 60 -12.14 9.39 -6.36
CA LEU A 60 -13.19 8.46 -5.94
C LEU A 60 -14.58 9.09 -5.95
N GLY A 61 -14.66 10.41 -5.79
CA GLY A 61 -15.91 11.13 -5.66
C GLY A 61 -15.72 12.40 -4.84
N SER A 62 -16.74 12.77 -4.06
CA SER A 62 -16.72 14.01 -3.29
C SER A 62 -17.46 13.86 -1.98
N GLY A 63 -17.02 14.59 -0.96
CA GLY A 63 -17.73 14.71 0.30
C GLY A 63 -17.32 13.76 1.43
N PRO A 64 -17.72 14.08 2.67
CA PRO A 64 -17.37 13.29 3.85
C PRO A 64 -17.85 11.84 3.81
N GLN A 65 -19.00 11.56 3.18
CA GLN A 65 -19.52 10.19 3.08
C GLN A 65 -18.62 9.32 2.19
N THR A 66 -18.21 9.82 1.03
CA THR A 66 -17.24 9.12 0.17
C THR A 66 -15.91 8.90 0.90
N PHE A 67 -15.44 9.89 1.65
CA PHE A 67 -14.23 9.76 2.48
C PHE A 67 -14.38 8.66 3.52
N HIS A 68 -15.49 8.62 4.26
CA HIS A 68 -15.76 7.60 5.27
C HIS A 68 -15.77 6.20 4.64
N ASN A 69 -16.52 6.03 3.54
CA ASN A 69 -16.63 4.75 2.84
C ASN A 69 -15.26 4.29 2.29
N ALA A 70 -14.47 5.20 1.73
CA ALA A 70 -13.14 4.92 1.22
C ALA A 70 -12.14 4.58 2.32
N LYS A 71 -12.19 5.28 3.46
CA LYS A 71 -11.42 4.95 4.67
C LYS A 71 -11.74 3.54 5.15
N THR A 72 -13.02 3.17 5.26
CA THR A 72 -13.44 1.81 5.64
C THR A 72 -12.96 0.77 4.62
N ALA A 73 -13.04 1.06 3.32
CA ALA A 73 -12.53 0.18 2.27
C ALA A 73 -11.02 -0.06 2.40
N LEU A 74 -10.26 0.99 2.76
CA LEU A 74 -8.83 0.88 3.00
C LEU A 74 -8.53 0.04 4.27
N GLN A 75 -9.23 0.30 5.38
CA GLN A 75 -9.12 -0.43 6.64
C GLN A 75 -9.48 -1.92 6.54
N THR A 76 -10.33 -2.28 5.59
CA THR A 76 -10.75 -3.67 5.34
C THR A 76 -10.00 -4.31 4.18
N TRP A 77 -8.85 -3.76 3.80
CA TRP A 77 -7.95 -4.29 2.77
C TRP A 77 -8.56 -4.44 1.37
N ARG A 78 -9.61 -3.68 1.01
CA ARG A 78 -10.29 -3.79 -0.31
C ARG A 78 -9.39 -3.48 -1.50
N HIS A 79 -8.43 -2.58 -1.31
CA HIS A 79 -7.40 -2.23 -2.28
C HIS A 79 -6.45 -3.40 -2.61
N LEU A 80 -6.41 -4.42 -1.75
CA LEU A 80 -5.64 -5.64 -1.90
C LEU A 80 -6.55 -6.87 -2.06
N ALA A 81 -7.87 -6.74 -2.14
CA ALA A 81 -8.79 -7.86 -2.31
C ALA A 81 -8.90 -8.30 -3.78
N LEU A 82 -7.77 -8.70 -4.38
CA LEU A 82 -7.65 -9.06 -5.79
C LEU A 82 -7.66 -10.59 -5.96
N ASN A 83 -8.07 -11.08 -7.13
CA ASN A 83 -8.06 -12.54 -7.40
C ASN A 83 -6.66 -13.17 -7.27
N TRP A 84 -5.62 -12.36 -7.50
CA TRP A 84 -4.22 -12.78 -7.53
C TRP A 84 -3.38 -12.18 -6.40
N ALA A 85 -3.92 -11.31 -5.56
CA ALA A 85 -3.21 -10.76 -4.40
C ALA A 85 -4.18 -10.56 -3.24
N PHE A 86 -3.77 -10.83 -2.00
CA PHE A 86 -4.58 -10.57 -0.81
C PHE A 86 -3.75 -10.40 0.46
N VAL A 87 -4.37 -9.76 1.45
CA VAL A 87 -3.96 -9.75 2.86
C VAL A 87 -5.09 -10.39 3.67
N ASP A 88 -4.77 -10.98 4.83
CA ASP A 88 -5.81 -11.44 5.76
C ASP A 88 -6.68 -10.24 6.18
N PRO A 89 -8.00 -10.22 5.90
CA PRO A 89 -8.86 -9.10 6.25
C PRO A 89 -8.95 -8.84 7.75
N LYS A 90 -8.47 -9.76 8.60
CA LYS A 90 -8.39 -9.59 10.06
C LYS A 90 -7.14 -8.84 10.52
N THR A 91 -6.19 -8.55 9.63
CA THR A 91 -4.97 -7.80 9.97
C THR A 91 -5.33 -6.36 10.34
N SER A 92 -4.95 -5.93 11.55
CA SER A 92 -5.12 -4.54 11.99
C SER A 92 -4.15 -3.61 11.26
N ILE A 93 -4.57 -2.36 11.04
CA ILE A 93 -3.71 -1.29 10.50
C ILE A 93 -3.26 -0.44 11.69
N GLU A 94 -2.25 -0.93 12.40
CA GLU A 94 -1.66 -0.30 13.58
C GLU A 94 -0.14 -0.34 13.46
N VAL A 95 0.55 0.68 13.98
CA VAL A 95 2.01 0.74 13.93
C VAL A 95 2.60 -0.48 14.64
N GLY A 96 3.52 -1.17 13.97
CA GLY A 96 4.14 -2.40 14.46
C GLY A 96 3.42 -3.68 14.01
N THR A 97 2.21 -3.60 13.46
CA THR A 97 1.53 -4.79 12.94
C THR A 97 2.29 -5.37 11.75
N LYS A 98 2.74 -6.61 11.91
CA LYS A 98 3.34 -7.40 10.84
C LYS A 98 2.28 -8.19 10.09
N PHE A 99 2.43 -8.25 8.78
CA PHE A 99 1.54 -8.98 7.89
C PHE A 99 2.31 -9.50 6.67
N CYS A 100 1.63 -10.25 5.80
CA CYS A 100 2.18 -10.56 4.49
C CYS A 100 1.15 -10.39 3.39
N ILE A 101 1.59 -9.82 2.27
CA ILE A 101 0.82 -9.84 1.03
C ILE A 101 1.05 -11.20 0.38
N CYS A 102 -0.03 -11.93 0.10
CA CYS A 102 0.00 -13.19 -0.61
C CYS A 102 -0.30 -12.95 -2.09
N VAL A 103 0.68 -13.18 -2.96
CA VAL A 103 0.58 -12.92 -4.41
C VAL A 103 0.66 -14.22 -5.18
N LYS A 104 -0.30 -14.48 -6.08
CA LYS A 104 -0.24 -15.57 -7.03
C LYS A 104 0.60 -15.14 -8.23
N GLU A 105 1.81 -15.66 -8.30
CA GLU A 105 2.60 -15.67 -9.53
C GLU A 105 2.26 -16.92 -10.35
N LEU A 106 2.87 -17.06 -11.54
CA LEU A 106 2.46 -18.07 -12.53
C LEU A 106 2.30 -19.48 -11.94
N LEU A 107 3.24 -19.96 -11.10
CA LEU A 107 3.19 -21.33 -10.58
C LEU A 107 3.27 -21.49 -9.05
N PRO A 108 3.99 -20.65 -8.26
CA PRO A 108 3.74 -20.57 -6.80
C PRO A 108 3.03 -19.29 -6.36
N TRP A 109 2.30 -19.38 -5.25
CA TRP A 109 2.01 -18.22 -4.41
C TRP A 109 3.28 -17.79 -3.68
N VAL A 110 3.48 -16.49 -3.57
CA VAL A 110 4.56 -15.85 -2.82
C VAL A 110 3.95 -15.10 -1.64
N MET A 111 4.51 -15.29 -0.45
CA MET A 111 4.18 -14.46 0.71
C MET A 111 5.28 -13.43 0.90
N LEU A 112 4.87 -12.16 0.90
CA LEU A 112 5.75 -11.01 0.97
C LEU A 112 5.55 -10.34 2.33
N PRO A 113 6.48 -10.46 3.29
CA PRO A 113 6.30 -9.95 4.65
C PRO A 113 6.57 -8.44 4.75
N LEU A 114 5.66 -7.71 5.41
CA LEU A 114 5.74 -6.28 5.67
C LEU A 114 5.36 -5.97 7.12
N GLN A 115 5.64 -4.74 7.54
CA GLN A 115 5.19 -4.20 8.81
C GLN A 115 4.67 -2.79 8.60
N VAL A 116 3.53 -2.46 9.22
CA VAL A 116 3.03 -1.09 9.28
C VAL A 116 4.00 -0.24 10.10
N SER A 117 4.63 0.74 9.46
CA SER A 117 5.62 1.63 10.08
C SER A 117 5.03 2.95 10.54
N SER A 118 3.92 3.39 9.92
CA SER A 118 3.23 4.64 10.26
C SER A 118 1.76 4.56 9.88
N VAL A 119 0.92 5.26 10.64
CA VAL A 119 -0.51 5.45 10.36
C VAL A 119 -0.82 6.93 10.53
N VAL A 120 -1.53 7.51 9.57
CA VAL A 120 -2.01 8.90 9.57
C VAL A 120 -3.53 8.87 9.64
N ASN A 121 -4.11 9.67 10.52
CA ASN A 121 -5.56 9.81 10.66
C ASN A 121 -5.88 11.22 11.16
N ASP A 122 -5.74 12.18 10.26
CA ASP A 122 -5.83 13.60 10.57
C ASP A 122 -7.11 14.18 10.00
N SER A 123 -7.81 14.98 10.81
CA SER A 123 -8.83 15.92 10.33
C SER A 123 -8.21 17.31 10.26
N SER A 124 -8.35 17.97 9.11
CA SER A 124 -7.85 19.33 8.99
C SER A 124 -8.69 20.28 9.84
N ASN A 125 -7.99 21.11 10.61
CA ASN A 125 -8.60 22.24 11.29
C ASN A 125 -8.75 23.45 10.35
N SER A 126 -8.06 23.46 9.21
CA SER A 126 -8.24 24.49 8.18
C SER A 126 -9.52 24.23 7.39
N VAL A 127 -10.25 25.32 7.16
CA VAL A 127 -11.42 25.33 6.28
C VAL A 127 -10.94 25.73 4.90
N GLY A 128 -11.10 24.82 3.94
CA GLY A 128 -10.76 25.06 2.54
C GLY A 128 -11.57 26.20 1.92
N ARG A 129 -11.20 26.63 0.71
CA ARG A 129 -11.83 27.77 0.00
C ARG A 129 -13.36 27.70 -0.10
N ARG A 130 -13.93 26.50 -0.05
CA ARG A 130 -15.38 26.25 -0.16
C ARG A 130 -16.08 25.98 1.18
N GLY A 131 -15.42 26.17 2.31
CA GLY A 131 -16.04 25.96 3.63
C GLY A 131 -15.93 24.53 4.16
N HIS A 132 -15.25 23.62 3.45
CA HIS A 132 -15.10 22.22 3.86
C HIS A 132 -13.79 21.98 4.62
N LYS A 133 -13.83 21.14 5.66
CA LYS A 133 -12.62 20.67 6.35
C LYS A 133 -12.05 19.48 5.60
N GLY A 134 -10.75 19.53 5.31
CA GLY A 134 -10.03 18.38 4.76
C GLY A 134 -9.88 17.24 5.78
N ALA A 135 -9.59 16.04 5.32
CA ALA A 135 -9.27 14.90 6.17
C ALA A 135 -8.34 13.92 5.44
N THR A 136 -7.47 13.24 6.15
CA THR A 136 -6.57 12.23 5.58
C THR A 136 -6.54 11.00 6.46
N PHE A 137 -6.64 9.84 5.84
CA PHE A 137 -6.34 8.57 6.47
C PHE A 137 -5.38 7.78 5.60
N GLY A 138 -4.31 7.23 6.16
CA GLY A 138 -3.39 6.39 5.40
C GLY A 138 -2.45 5.61 6.30
N PHE A 139 -1.70 4.70 5.70
CA PHE A 139 -0.67 3.96 6.41
C PHE A 139 0.51 3.65 5.49
N VAL A 140 1.69 3.57 6.10
CA VAL A 140 2.93 3.17 5.44
C VAL A 140 3.30 1.77 5.92
N SER A 141 3.70 0.93 4.98
CA SER A 141 4.24 -0.40 5.24
C SER A 141 5.67 -0.50 4.72
N GLY A 142 6.58 -0.92 5.58
CA GLY A 142 7.95 -1.24 5.23
C GLY A 142 8.14 -2.72 4.97
N THR A 143 8.96 -3.07 3.98
CA THR A 143 9.28 -4.47 3.67
C THR A 143 10.22 -5.08 4.74
N LEU A 144 9.95 -6.34 5.13
CA LEU A 144 10.76 -7.08 6.09
C LEU A 144 11.75 -8.03 5.42
N HIS A 145 12.70 -8.57 6.18
CA HIS A 145 13.55 -9.68 5.70
C HIS A 145 12.69 -10.86 5.21
N GLY A 146 13.03 -11.37 4.02
CA GLY A 146 12.26 -12.39 3.32
C GLY A 146 11.27 -11.85 2.28
N HIS A 147 11.06 -10.53 2.23
CA HIS A 147 10.44 -9.87 1.09
C HIS A 147 11.39 -9.87 -0.11
N LEU A 148 10.83 -10.03 -1.32
CA LEU A 148 11.63 -9.99 -2.56
C LEU A 148 12.16 -8.59 -2.91
N LEU A 149 11.68 -7.57 -2.22
CA LEU A 149 11.97 -6.15 -2.47
C LEU A 149 12.29 -5.46 -1.15
N ALA A 150 13.05 -4.37 -1.24
CA ALA A 150 13.41 -3.51 -0.13
C ALA A 150 12.88 -2.09 -0.39
N GLY A 151 12.03 -1.59 0.51
CA GLY A 151 11.49 -0.24 0.47
C GLY A 151 10.16 -0.09 1.23
N GLU A 152 9.37 0.91 0.85
CA GLU A 152 8.09 1.23 1.48
C GLU A 152 6.96 1.39 0.47
N GLU A 153 5.75 1.14 0.95
CA GLU A 153 4.50 1.41 0.25
C GLU A 153 3.53 2.13 1.18
N CYS A 154 2.91 3.18 0.68
CA CYS A 154 1.93 4.01 1.36
C CYS A 154 0.61 3.94 0.61
N PHE A 155 -0.46 3.79 1.36
CA PHE A 155 -1.83 3.86 0.88
C PHE A 155 -2.59 4.93 1.66
N SER A 156 -3.24 5.86 0.97
CA SER A 156 -3.97 6.96 1.62
C SER A 156 -5.28 7.33 0.94
N ILE A 157 -6.22 7.79 1.75
CA ILE A 157 -7.46 8.46 1.37
C ILE A 157 -7.37 9.89 1.84
N GLU A 158 -7.61 10.84 0.94
CA GLU A 158 -7.58 12.27 1.21
C GLU A 158 -8.90 12.89 0.80
N LEU A 159 -9.55 13.63 1.69
CA LEU A 159 -10.57 14.62 1.38
C LEU A 159 -9.89 15.98 1.32
N ASP A 160 -9.80 16.56 0.12
CA ASP A 160 -9.14 17.84 -0.10
C ASP A 160 -10.06 19.05 0.18
N GLU A 161 -9.50 20.24 0.06
CA GLU A 161 -10.18 21.52 0.30
C GLU A 161 -11.29 21.84 -0.70
N ASP A 162 -11.27 21.18 -1.87
CA ASP A 162 -12.29 21.27 -2.92
C ASP A 162 -13.40 20.22 -2.77
N ASN A 163 -13.42 19.53 -1.61
CA ASN A 163 -14.37 18.48 -1.27
C ASN A 163 -14.21 17.20 -2.11
N GLN A 164 -13.08 17.01 -2.77
CA GLN A 164 -12.80 15.83 -3.58
C GLN A 164 -12.12 14.75 -2.75
N VAL A 165 -12.49 13.49 -2.99
CA VAL A 165 -11.93 12.35 -2.29
C VAL A 165 -11.00 11.59 -3.22
N TRP A 166 -9.73 11.49 -2.84
CA TRP A 166 -8.68 10.83 -3.59
C TRP A 166 -8.22 9.56 -2.90
N TYR A 167 -7.93 8.52 -3.68
CA TYR A 167 -7.12 7.38 -3.24
C TYR A 167 -5.76 7.43 -3.90
N GLU A 168 -4.72 7.27 -3.09
CA GLU A 168 -3.34 7.36 -3.52
C GLU A 168 -2.51 6.17 -3.05
N ILE A 169 -1.62 5.74 -3.94
CA ILE A 169 -0.60 4.73 -3.70
C ILE A 169 0.74 5.38 -4.04
N SER A 170 1.68 5.35 -3.11
CA SER A 170 3.06 5.75 -3.38
C SER A 170 4.01 4.70 -2.82
N SER A 171 5.00 4.31 -3.60
CA SER A 171 6.01 3.36 -3.14
C SER A 171 7.37 3.63 -3.75
N PHE A 172 8.40 3.20 -3.03
CA PHE A 172 9.74 3.10 -3.54
C PHE A 172 10.28 1.71 -3.21
N SER A 173 10.95 1.07 -4.18
CA SER A 173 11.49 -0.26 -3.95
C SER A 173 12.69 -0.57 -4.83
N LYS A 174 13.55 -1.47 -4.35
CA LYS A 174 14.63 -2.08 -5.15
C LYS A 174 14.70 -3.59 -4.90
N PRO A 175 15.31 -4.37 -5.80
CA PRO A 175 15.50 -5.81 -5.59
C PRO A 175 16.22 -6.09 -4.26
N ALA A 176 15.68 -7.02 -3.48
CA ALA A 176 16.30 -7.53 -2.25
C ALA A 176 16.62 -9.03 -2.33
N HIS A 177 16.34 -9.65 -3.47
CA HIS A 177 16.53 -11.07 -3.70
C HIS A 177 16.94 -11.35 -5.15
N PHE A 178 17.70 -12.42 -5.38
CA PHE A 178 18.18 -12.79 -6.72
C PHE A 178 17.04 -12.94 -7.75
N LEU A 179 15.90 -13.50 -7.33
CA LEU A 179 14.70 -13.65 -8.17
C LEU A 179 14.15 -12.30 -8.65
N SER A 180 14.09 -11.29 -7.77
CA SER A 180 13.61 -9.96 -8.16
C SER A 180 14.65 -9.16 -8.93
N PHE A 181 15.93 -9.50 -8.79
CA PHE A 181 17.00 -8.91 -9.59
C PHE A 181 16.93 -9.38 -11.05
N ILE A 182 16.87 -10.69 -11.31
CA ILE A 182 16.73 -11.24 -12.67
C ILE A 182 15.41 -10.78 -13.30
N GLY A 183 14.33 -10.83 -12.53
CA GLY A 183 12.99 -10.47 -13.00
C GLY A 183 12.67 -8.98 -12.92
N TYR A 184 13.65 -8.08 -12.73
CA TYR A 184 13.35 -6.70 -12.31
C TYR A 184 12.43 -5.92 -13.27
N PRO A 185 12.58 -6.00 -14.61
CA PRO A 185 11.63 -5.38 -15.53
C PRO A 185 10.19 -5.88 -15.33
N TYR A 186 10.02 -7.20 -15.15
CA TYR A 186 8.72 -7.81 -14.85
C TYR A 186 8.18 -7.32 -13.50
N VAL A 187 9.03 -7.25 -12.46
CA VAL A 187 8.65 -6.74 -11.14
C VAL A 187 8.17 -5.29 -11.20
N LYS A 188 8.82 -4.41 -11.99
CA LYS A 188 8.33 -3.03 -12.20
C LYS A 188 6.96 -3.01 -12.88
N LEU A 189 6.76 -3.85 -13.90
CA LEU A 189 5.48 -3.99 -14.57
C LEU A 189 4.39 -4.47 -13.59
N ARG A 190 4.69 -5.46 -12.74
CA ARG A 190 3.76 -5.98 -11.73
C ARG A 190 3.40 -4.95 -10.66
N GLN A 191 4.35 -4.11 -10.22
CA GLN A 191 4.05 -3.01 -9.28
C GLN A 191 3.12 -1.97 -9.90
N LYS A 192 3.32 -1.60 -11.17
CA LYS A 192 2.40 -0.70 -11.89
C LYS A 192 1.02 -1.33 -12.09
N TYR A 193 0.99 -2.61 -12.47
CA TYR A 193 -0.24 -3.37 -12.63
C TYR A 193 -1.02 -3.49 -11.32
N PHE A 194 -0.32 -3.75 -10.21
CA PHE A 194 -0.90 -3.73 -8.86
C PHE A 194 -1.55 -2.38 -8.57
N ALA A 195 -0.81 -1.28 -8.72
CA ALA A 195 -1.32 0.05 -8.40
C ALA A 195 -2.56 0.43 -9.23
N HIS A 196 -2.58 0.04 -10.52
CA HIS A 196 -3.75 0.20 -11.36
C HIS A 196 -4.94 -0.67 -10.90
N GLN A 197 -4.75 -1.97 -10.66
CA GLN A 197 -5.83 -2.84 -10.19
C GLN A 197 -6.37 -2.44 -8.82
N SER A 198 -5.48 -1.99 -7.93
CA SER A 198 -5.80 -1.53 -6.59
C SER A 198 -6.67 -0.27 -6.63
N THR A 199 -6.29 0.73 -7.43
CA THR A 199 -7.10 1.95 -7.63
C THR A 199 -8.47 1.65 -8.25
N GLN A 200 -8.52 0.75 -9.24
CA GLN A 200 -9.78 0.31 -9.84
C GLN A 200 -10.67 -0.46 -8.85
N SER A 201 -10.08 -1.26 -7.95
CA SER A 201 -10.83 -1.99 -6.91
C SER A 201 -11.56 -1.04 -5.96
N ILE A 202 -10.85 -0.03 -5.46
CA ILE A 202 -11.45 0.98 -4.57
C ILE A 202 -12.50 1.80 -5.31
N LEU A 203 -12.20 2.30 -6.52
CA LEU A 203 -13.17 3.07 -7.30
C LEU A 203 -14.47 2.28 -7.50
N LYS A 204 -14.38 1.04 -7.96
CA LYS A 204 -15.55 0.16 -8.15
C LYS A 204 -16.35 -0.02 -6.87
N HIS A 205 -15.67 -0.23 -5.74
CA HIS A 205 -16.31 -0.40 -4.44
C HIS A 205 -17.10 0.85 -4.03
N ILE A 206 -16.53 2.04 -4.24
CA ILE A 206 -17.17 3.31 -3.91
C ILE A 206 -18.33 3.62 -4.85
N THR A 207 -18.17 3.42 -6.16
CA THR A 207 -19.24 3.67 -7.14
C THR A 207 -20.42 2.73 -7.00
N ALA A 208 -20.22 1.55 -6.40
CA ALA A 208 -21.30 0.57 -6.17
C ALA A 208 -22.13 0.86 -4.90
N GLN A 209 -21.70 1.79 -4.05
CA GLN A 209 -22.47 2.17 -2.87
C GLN A 209 -23.48 3.27 -3.24
N PRO A 210 -24.77 3.13 -2.88
CA PRO A 210 -25.75 4.17 -3.10
C PRO A 210 -25.31 5.47 -2.40
N VAL A 211 -25.41 6.60 -3.10
CA VAL A 211 -25.35 7.90 -2.44
C VAL A 211 -26.61 7.98 -1.57
N ALA A 212 -26.43 8.02 -0.25
CA ALA A 212 -27.56 8.28 0.65
C ALA A 212 -28.14 9.65 0.28
N THR A 213 -29.35 9.65 -0.28
CA THR A 213 -30.15 10.84 -0.58
C THR A 213 -30.69 11.47 0.69
#